data_AF-A0A6V7HY78-F1
#
_entry.id   AF-A0A6V7HY78-F1
#
_cell.length_a   1.000
_cell.length_b   1.000
_cell.length_c   1.000
_cell.angle_alpha   90.00
_cell.angle_beta   90.00
_cell.angle_gamma   90.00
#
_symmetry.space_group_name_H-M   'P 1'
#
loop_
_entity.id
_entity.type
_entity.pdbx_description
1 polymer ?
#
loop_
_entity_poly.entity_id
_entity_poly.type
_entity_poly.pdbx_seq_one_letter_code
_entity_poly.pdbx_strand_id
1 'polypeptide(L)'
;MLRVNGVETQVITEGRWVEEGLAPGGHKDVVLVIPGNPGVPSFYTGFIKALKSRLPTETPVWVMAHAGHTLAPKELSLNQDNDQLYNLEGQTKHK
;
A
#
# COMPACT_ATOMS: atom_id res chain seq x y z
N MET A 1 9.26 1.13 -0.94
CA MET A 1 8.36 1.57 0.15
C MET A 1 7.96 3.00 -0.15
N LEU A 2 6.87 3.49 0.46
CA LEU A 2 6.45 4.88 0.37
C LEU A 2 6.29 5.41 1.79
N ARG A 3 6.70 6.67 2.00
CA ARG A 3 6.51 7.33 3.28
C ARG A 3 5.12 7.95 3.34
N VAL A 4 4.23 7.34 4.13
CA VAL A 4 2.84 7.76 4.28
C VAL A 4 2.62 8.21 5.73
N ASN A 5 2.21 9.46 5.91
CA ASN A 5 2.05 10.10 7.23
C ASN A 5 3.25 9.89 8.17
N GLY A 6 4.45 10.03 7.61
CA GLY A 6 5.71 9.92 8.35
C GLY A 6 6.22 8.49 8.58
N VAL A 7 5.47 7.46 8.17
CA VAL A 7 5.81 6.03 8.34
C VAL A 7 6.17 5.37 7.02
N GLU A 8 7.27 4.62 7.00
CA GLU A 8 7.63 3.76 5.88
C GLU A 8 6.62 2.63 5.70
N THR A 9 5.94 2.64 4.57
CA THR A 9 4.82 1.74 4.29
C THR A 9 5.11 0.95 3.03
N GLN A 10 5.00 -0.38 3.13
CA GLN A 10 5.13 -1.22 1.95
C GLN A 10 3.88 -1.09 1.09
N VAL A 11 4.11 -0.85 -0.21
CA VAL A 11 3.06 -0.87 -1.23
C VAL A 11 3.47 -1.88 -2.29
N ILE A 12 2.55 -2.77 -2.66
CA ILE A 12 2.70 -3.70 -3.79
C ILE A 12 1.73 -3.24 -4.88
N THR A 13 2.21 -3.16 -6.12
CA THR A 13 1.43 -2.64 -7.24
C THR A 13 1.36 -3.64 -8.38
N GLU A 14 0.22 -3.67 -9.06
CA GLU A 14 0.04 -4.29 -10.37
C GLU A 14 -0.43 -3.23 -11.37
N GLY A 15 0.21 -3.18 -12.55
CA GLY A 15 -0.05 -2.17 -13.58
C GLY A 15 0.97 -1.02 -13.58
N ARG A 16 0.86 -0.09 -12.62
CA ARG A 16 1.76 1.09 -12.53
C ARG A 16 2.14 1.39 -11.09
N TRP A 17 3.37 1.90 -10.89
CA TRP A 17 3.83 2.37 -9.58
C TRP A 17 3.13 3.66 -9.17
N VAL A 18 2.98 3.88 -7.86
CA VAL A 18 2.21 5.01 -7.31
C VAL A 18 2.78 6.37 -7.74
N GLU A 19 4.11 6.53 -7.72
CA GLU A 19 4.77 7.80 -8.05
C GLU A 19 4.86 8.07 -9.56
N GLU A 20 4.65 7.05 -10.41
CA GLU A 20 4.51 7.26 -11.85
C GLU A 20 3.18 7.93 -12.24
N GLY A 21 2.24 8.00 -11.28
CA GLY A 21 0.90 8.52 -11.49
C GLY A 21 0.03 7.65 -12.40
N LEU A 22 -1.15 8.19 -12.72
CA LEU A 22 -2.15 7.48 -13.53
C LEU A 22 -1.82 7.53 -15.02
N ALA A 23 -2.33 6.56 -15.79
CA ALA A 23 -2.17 6.51 -17.24
C ALA A 23 -2.47 7.88 -17.87
N PRO A 24 -1.63 8.44 -18.76
CA PRO A 24 -1.82 9.80 -19.28
C PRO A 24 -3.14 9.94 -20.05
N GLY A 25 -3.61 8.88 -20.73
CA GLY A 25 -4.94 8.77 -21.32
C GLY A 25 -5.74 7.59 -20.76
N GLY A 26 -7.02 7.50 -21.13
CA GLY A 26 -7.95 6.49 -20.61
C GLY A 26 -8.58 6.86 -19.27
N HIS A 27 -9.22 5.87 -18.64
CA HIS A 27 -9.86 6.00 -17.33
C HIS A 27 -8.83 6.27 -16.22
N LYS A 28 -9.20 7.10 -15.25
CA LYS A 28 -8.34 7.54 -14.13
C LYS A 28 -8.69 6.83 -12.82
N ASP A 29 -9.30 5.66 -12.91
CA ASP A 29 -9.68 4.86 -11.75
C ASP A 29 -8.46 4.18 -11.13
N VAL A 30 -8.48 4.02 -9.81
CA VAL A 30 -7.50 3.27 -9.03
C VAL A 30 -8.23 2.29 -8.15
N VAL A 31 -7.73 1.06 -8.06
CA VAL A 31 -8.18 0.12 -7.04
C VAL A 31 -7.16 0.09 -5.91
N LEU A 32 -7.56 0.64 -4.77
CA LEU A 32 -6.80 0.58 -3.52
C LEU A 32 -7.31 -0.59 -2.66
N VAL A 33 -6.42 -1.54 -2.37
CA VAL A 33 -6.68 -2.67 -1.49
C VAL A 33 -6.09 -2.36 -0.12
N ILE A 34 -6.96 -2.30 0.88
CA ILE A 34 -6.60 -2.17 2.29
C ILE A 34 -6.70 -3.57 2.93
N PRO A 35 -5.57 -4.18 3.34
CA PRO A 35 -5.56 -5.47 4.02
C PRO A 35 -6.39 -5.52 5.30
N GLY A 36 -6.78 -6.73 5.72
CA GLY A 36 -7.29 -6.98 7.07
C GLY A 36 -6.15 -7.14 8.09
N ASN A 37 -6.45 -7.52 9.33
CA ASN A 37 -5.43 -7.89 10.31
C ASN A 37 -5.05 -9.39 10.15
N PRO A 38 -3.78 -9.76 9.95
CA PRO A 38 -2.57 -8.92 9.87
C PRO A 38 -2.44 -8.14 8.54
N GLY A 39 -2.11 -6.85 8.64
CA GLY A 39 -2.02 -5.90 7.53
C GLY A 39 -0.81 -6.04 6.62
N VAL A 40 -0.45 -7.27 6.25
CA VAL A 40 0.72 -7.60 5.44
C VAL A 40 0.30 -7.72 3.96
N PRO A 41 0.85 -6.90 3.04
CA PRO A 41 0.38 -6.83 1.67
C PRO A 41 0.74 -8.07 0.83
N SER A 42 1.78 -8.82 1.20
CA SER A 42 2.21 -10.03 0.47
C SER A 42 1.16 -11.15 0.50
N PHE A 43 0.27 -11.19 1.50
CA PHE A 43 -0.87 -12.12 1.50
C PHE A 43 -1.85 -11.87 0.35
N TYR A 44 -1.84 -10.67 -0.24
CA TYR A 44 -2.75 -10.25 -1.30
C TYR A 44 -2.12 -10.31 -2.70
N THR A 45 -0.86 -10.73 -2.85
CA THR A 45 -0.17 -10.70 -4.16
C THR A 45 -0.89 -11.51 -5.24
N GLY A 46 -1.37 -12.72 -4.91
CA GLY A 46 -2.15 -13.52 -5.87
C GLY A 46 -3.50 -12.87 -6.20
N PHE A 47 -4.15 -12.28 -5.19
CA PHE A 47 -5.43 -11.60 -5.34
C PHE A 47 -5.33 -10.39 -6.27
N ILE A 48 -4.33 -9.52 -6.09
CA ILE A 48 -4.21 -8.32 -6.94
C ILE A 48 -3.82 -8.63 -8.38
N LYS A 49 -3.04 -9.70 -8.62
CA LYS A 49 -2.76 -10.18 -9.97
C LYS A 49 -4.04 -10.65 -10.66
N ALA A 50 -4.82 -11.46 -9.94
CA ALA A 50 -6.11 -11.93 -10.43
C ALA A 50 -7.08 -10.75 -10.67
N LEU A 51 -7.10 -9.75 -9.80
CA LEU A 51 -7.94 -8.57 -9.93
C LEU A 51 -7.51 -7.71 -11.14
N LYS A 52 -6.21 -7.38 -11.24
CA LYS A 52 -5.68 -6.59 -12.36
C LYS A 52 -5.95 -7.23 -13.72
N SER A 53 -5.88 -8.56 -13.82
CA SER A 53 -6.16 -9.29 -15.07
C SER A 53 -7.59 -9.12 -15.60
N ARG A 54 -8.53 -8.64 -14.76
CA ARG A 54 -9.94 -8.43 -15.09
C ARG A 54 -10.33 -6.96 -15.21
N LEU A 55 -9.38 -6.05 -14.98
CA LEU A 55 -9.58 -4.61 -15.05
C LEU A 55 -9.01 -4.02 -16.34
N PRO A 56 -9.49 -2.85 -16.79
CA PRO A 56 -8.88 -2.12 -17.90
C PRO A 56 -7.37 -1.96 -17.69
N THR A 57 -6.61 -1.99 -18.79
CA THR A 57 -5.13 -1.95 -18.76
C THR A 57 -4.61 -0.75 -17.96
N GLU A 58 -5.27 0.39 -18.10
CA GLU A 58 -4.95 1.67 -17.48
C GLU A 58 -5.23 1.74 -15.97
N THR A 59 -6.10 0.88 -15.43
CA THR A 59 -6.48 0.88 -14.00
C THR A 59 -5.42 0.14 -13.18
N PRO A 60 -4.59 0.82 -12.37
CA PRO A 60 -3.65 0.15 -11.50
C PRO A 60 -4.35 -0.42 -10.25
N VAL A 61 -3.74 -1.45 -9.67
CA VAL A 61 -4.16 -2.03 -8.40
C VAL A 61 -3.02 -1.88 -7.40
N TRP A 62 -3.29 -1.26 -6.25
CA TRP A 62 -2.30 -1.01 -5.21
C TRP A 62 -2.74 -1.66 -3.90
N VAL A 63 -1.86 -2.40 -3.24
CA VAL A 63 -2.06 -2.90 -1.88
C VAL A 63 -1.17 -2.13 -0.93
N MET A 64 -1.74 -1.52 0.10
CA MET A 64 -0.99 -0.75 1.09
C MET A 64 -0.95 -1.49 2.44
N ALA A 65 0.26 -1.77 2.96
CA ALA A 65 0.44 -2.38 4.27
C ALA A 65 -0.14 -1.54 5.41
N HIS A 66 -0.51 -2.15 6.53
CA HIS A 66 -0.69 -1.41 7.80
C HIS A 66 0.67 -0.91 8.29
N ALA A 67 0.69 0.27 8.91
CA ALA A 67 1.90 0.82 9.49
C ALA A 67 2.47 -0.16 10.53
N GLY A 68 3.76 -0.49 10.45
CA GLY A 68 4.44 -1.41 11.38
C GLY A 68 4.21 -2.91 11.13
N HIS A 69 3.35 -3.31 10.18
CA HIS A 69 3.12 -4.73 9.87
C HIS A 69 4.13 -5.32 8.88
N THR A 70 5.00 -4.50 8.31
CA THR A 70 6.08 -4.91 7.43
C THR A 70 7.40 -4.42 7.99
N LEU A 71 8.40 -5.30 8.07
CA LEU A 71 9.74 -4.90 8.48
C LEU A 71 10.28 -3.88 7.46
N ALA A 72 10.67 -2.70 7.96
CA ALA A 72 11.47 -1.79 7.16
C ALA A 72 12.84 -2.44 6.86
N PRO A 73 13.44 -2.16 5.69
CA PRO A 73 14.85 -2.45 5.44
C PRO A 73 15.71 -2.03 6.63
N LYS A 74 16.77 -2.78 6.95
CA LYS A 74 17.64 -2.56 8.12
C LYS A 74 18.22 -1.14 8.22
N GLU A 75 18.24 -0.43 7.11
CA GLU A 75 18.78 0.94 6.96
C GLU A 75 17.77 2.03 7.34
N LEU A 76 16.49 1.70 7.56
CA LEU A 76 15.43 2.65 7.88
C LEU A 76 15.08 2.57 9.36
N SER A 77 15.31 3.67 10.08
CA SER A 77 14.90 3.80 11.48
C SER A 77 13.38 3.79 11.57
N LEU A 78 12.82 2.74 12.14
CA LEU A 78 11.42 2.73 12.55
C LEU A 78 11.24 3.75 13.68
N ASN A 79 10.23 4.61 13.58
CA ASN A 79 9.82 5.47 14.70
C ASN A 79 9.09 4.60 15.72
N GLN A 80 9.82 3.73 16.43
CA GLN A 80 9.27 2.79 17.40
C GLN A 80 8.71 3.50 18.63
N ASP A 81 9.16 4.73 18.91
CA ASP A 81 8.76 5.50 20.09
C ASP A 81 7.41 6.24 19.92
N ASN A 82 6.78 6.15 18.74
CA ASN A 82 5.51 6.82 18.48
C ASN A 82 4.36 5.82 18.33
N ASP A 83 3.94 5.25 19.47
CA ASP A 83 2.83 4.29 19.58
C ASP A 83 1.51 4.77 18.96
N GLN A 84 1.31 6.08 18.88
CA GLN A 84 0.12 6.67 18.29
C GLN A 84 0.01 6.42 16.79
N LEU A 85 1.11 6.10 16.11
CA LEU A 85 1.12 5.77 14.68
C LEU A 85 0.67 4.33 14.40
N TYR A 86 0.77 3.44 15.38
CA TYR A 86 0.53 2.01 15.18
C TYR A 86 -0.75 1.49 15.84
N ASN A 87 -1.39 2.28 16.70
CA ASN A 87 -2.68 1.95 17.30
C ASN A 87 -3.85 2.07 16.28
N LEU A 88 -5.06 1.66 16.68
CA LEU A 88 -6.24 1.65 15.81
C LEU A 88 -6.55 3.03 15.19
N GLU A 89 -6.47 4.08 16.00
CA GLU A 89 -6.70 5.45 15.55
C GLU A 89 -5.60 5.89 14.56
N GLY A 90 -4.34 5.56 14.86
CA GLY A 90 -3.18 5.78 14.00
C GLY A 90 -3.34 5.14 12.63
N GLN A 91 -3.74 3.85 12.58
CA GLN A 91 -3.98 3.15 11.32
C GLN A 91 -5.12 3.77 10.51
N THR A 92 -6.17 4.23 11.19
CA THR A 92 -7.31 4.89 10.53
C THR A 92 -6.91 6.24 9.93
N LYS A 93 -6.05 7.01 10.61
CA LYS A 93 -5.51 8.28 10.09
C LYS A 93 -4.42 8.08 9.04
N HIS A 94 -3.83 6.90 8.98
CA HIS A 94 -2.72 6.57 8.08
C HIS A 94 -3.18 6.18 6.66
N LYS A 95 -4.46 5.85 6.47
CA LYS A 95 -5.09 5.55 5.18
C LYS A 95 -5.94 6.72 4.71
#